data_AF-A0A1D7V429-F1
#
_entry.id   AF-A0A1D7V429-F1
#
_cell.length_a   1.000
_cell.length_b   1.000
_cell.length_c   1.000
_cell.angle_alpha   90.00
_cell.angle_beta   90.00
_cell.angle_gamma   90.00
#
_symmetry.space_group_name_H-M   'P 1'
#
loop_
_entity.id
_entity.type
_entity.pdbx_description
1 polymer ?
#
loop_
_entity_poly.entity_id
_entity_poly.type
_entity_poly.pdbx_seq_one_letter_code
_entity_poly.pdbx_strand_id
1 'polypeptide(L)'
;MKKYLIYSILGIVLLSLVYLVFENGETSFSRENGNEKLKSGLSRNTVDQDENSLFESGNFLDFSKSGVAENADVGSSEASAGEAAAGGYSSLSPEERERVRKEVIQKVKPLADRFPDNSMIPRELSKEEEEKRKRDEERMSEIRTALLEGREVEKPEMKFYLDSKIKRSNDMEEILEYSLKFFKDSQKNFPDSSLNVIQERLQAIQKGREELVQAKKSLDKPE
;
A
#
# COMPACT_ATOMS: atom_id res chain seq x y z
N MET A 1 63.19 -7.07 30.15
CA MET A 1 61.94 -6.30 30.29
C MET A 1 60.97 -7.11 31.13
N LYS A 2 60.36 -6.51 32.16
CA LYS A 2 59.62 -7.23 33.21
C LYS A 2 58.39 -7.92 32.60
N LYS A 3 58.33 -9.26 32.64
CA LYS A 3 57.23 -10.08 32.06
C LYS A 3 55.83 -9.59 32.49
N TYR A 4 55.74 -8.99 33.68
CA TYR A 4 54.54 -8.35 34.22
C TYR A 4 53.97 -7.22 33.36
N LEU A 5 54.80 -6.46 32.62
CA LEU A 5 54.33 -5.42 31.70
C LEU A 5 53.62 -6.03 30.48
N ILE A 6 54.09 -7.18 29.99
CA ILE A 6 53.49 -7.87 28.84
C ILE A 6 52.12 -8.44 29.25
N TYR A 7 52.03 -9.06 30.42
CA TYR A 7 50.75 -9.58 30.93
C TYR A 7 49.75 -8.46 31.25
N SER A 8 50.22 -7.29 31.70
CA SER A 8 49.36 -6.13 31.93
C SER A 8 48.75 -5.59 30.63
N ILE A 9 49.55 -5.50 29.55
CA ILE A 9 49.06 -5.04 28.24
C ILE A 9 48.08 -6.09 27.67
N LEU A 10 48.42 -7.37 27.79
CA LEU A 10 47.56 -8.45 27.30
C LEU A 10 46.21 -8.46 28.03
N GLY A 11 46.19 -8.20 29.34
CA GLY A 11 44.96 -8.09 30.13
C GLY A 11 44.04 -6.95 29.68
N ILE A 12 44.60 -5.78 29.35
CA ILE A 12 43.83 -4.62 28.85
C ILE A 12 43.21 -4.95 27.49
N VAL A 13 43.98 -5.53 26.56
CA VAL A 13 43.47 -5.92 25.23
C VAL A 13 42.35 -6.96 25.34
N LEU A 14 42.47 -7.91 26.26
CA LEU A 14 41.47 -8.96 26.47
C LEU A 14 40.17 -8.37 27.06
N LEU A 15 40.27 -7.42 27.99
CA LEU A 15 39.14 -6.65 28.50
C LEU A 15 38.46 -5.80 27.42
N SER A 16 39.25 -5.17 26.53
CA SER A 16 38.70 -4.42 25.38
C SER A 16 37.97 -5.32 24.38
N LEU A 17 38.48 -6.54 24.13
CA LEU A 17 37.81 -7.52 23.27
C LEU A 17 36.51 -8.04 23.90
N VAL A 18 36.49 -8.30 25.21
CA VAL A 18 35.26 -8.69 25.92
C VAL A 18 34.25 -7.54 25.90
N TYR A 19 34.70 -6.30 26.07
CA TYR A 19 33.83 -5.12 25.96
C TYR A 19 33.23 -4.98 24.56
N LEU A 20 34.04 -5.13 23.49
CA LEU A 20 33.54 -5.10 22.11
C LEU A 20 32.58 -6.26 21.78
N VAL A 21 32.75 -7.43 22.40
CA VAL A 21 31.85 -8.58 22.20
C VAL A 21 30.54 -8.41 22.99
N PHE A 22 30.57 -7.80 24.17
CA PHE A 22 29.34 -7.54 24.95
C PHE A 22 28.58 -6.32 24.44
N GLU A 23 29.26 -5.26 23.99
CA GLU A 23 28.65 -4.07 23.41
C GLU A 23 28.08 -4.35 22.00
N ASN A 24 28.66 -5.29 21.24
CA ASN A 24 28.04 -5.84 20.01
C ASN A 24 27.16 -7.07 20.25
N GLY A 25 27.07 -7.56 21.49
CA GLY A 25 26.36 -8.79 21.88
C GLY A 25 24.92 -8.54 22.34
N GLU A 26 24.58 -7.29 22.66
CA GLU A 26 23.20 -6.84 22.70
C GLU A 26 22.80 -6.43 21.28
N THR A 27 22.30 -7.40 20.50
CA THR A 27 21.38 -7.10 19.41
C THR A 27 20.07 -6.56 20.00
N SER A 28 20.16 -5.39 20.64
CA SER A 28 19.11 -4.39 20.52
C SER A 28 19.01 -4.13 19.02
N PHE A 29 18.02 -4.75 18.40
CA PHE A 29 17.40 -4.23 17.19
C PHE A 29 16.87 -2.83 17.55
N SER A 30 17.80 -1.87 17.65
CA SER A 30 17.49 -0.47 17.53
C SER A 30 16.95 -0.32 16.12
N ARG A 31 15.62 -0.35 16.06
CA ARG A 31 14.77 0.13 14.98
C ARG A 31 15.03 1.63 14.82
N GLU A 32 16.23 1.98 14.42
CA GLU A 32 16.65 3.34 14.13
C GLU A 32 17.01 3.39 12.65
N ASN A 33 15.97 3.47 11.82
CA ASN A 33 15.98 4.29 10.62
C ASN A 33 14.61 4.36 9.93
N GLY A 34 13.62 4.93 10.62
CA GLY A 34 12.33 5.29 10.01
C GLY A 34 12.38 6.57 9.15
N ASN A 35 13.56 7.19 9.00
CA ASN A 35 13.77 8.47 8.30
C ASN A 35 14.87 8.39 7.22
N GLU A 36 15.16 7.19 6.71
CA GLU A 36 16.00 7.08 5.52
C GLU A 36 15.22 7.63 4.32
N LYS A 37 15.72 8.73 3.75
CA LYS A 37 15.27 9.21 2.44
C LYS A 37 15.79 8.23 1.40
N LEU A 38 14.87 7.63 0.66
CA LEU A 38 15.18 6.82 -0.50
C LEU A 38 15.81 7.70 -1.59
N LYS A 39 16.49 7.10 -2.57
CA LYS A 39 17.10 7.85 -3.68
C LYS A 39 16.07 8.69 -4.47
N SER A 40 14.79 8.32 -4.40
CA SER A 40 13.65 9.07 -4.94
C SER A 40 13.24 10.30 -4.10
N GLY A 41 13.83 10.52 -2.93
CA GLY A 41 13.49 11.59 -2.00
C GLY A 41 12.33 11.29 -1.05
N LEU A 42 11.65 10.14 -1.20
CA LEU A 42 10.57 9.69 -0.31
C LEU A 42 11.12 9.03 0.97
N SER A 43 10.38 9.18 2.08
CA SER A 43 10.68 8.48 3.34
C SER A 43 10.18 7.04 3.30
N ARG A 44 10.93 6.09 3.86
CA ARG A 44 10.53 4.67 3.99
C ARG A 44 9.14 4.47 4.62
N ASN A 45 8.78 5.28 5.62
CA ASN A 45 7.45 5.19 6.25
C ASN A 45 6.28 5.52 5.30
N THR A 46 6.50 6.33 4.26
CA THR A 46 5.47 6.62 3.24
C THR A 46 5.32 5.47 2.23
N VAL A 47 6.33 4.60 2.16
CA VAL A 47 6.41 3.47 1.20
C VAL A 47 5.81 2.20 1.79
N ASP A 48 6.07 1.98 3.08
CA ASP A 48 5.49 0.91 3.90
C ASP A 48 4.04 1.20 4.31
N GLN A 49 3.53 2.40 4.01
CA GLN A 49 2.10 2.66 4.15
C GLN A 49 1.37 1.82 3.11
N ASP A 50 0.97 0.62 3.54
CA ASP A 50 0.22 -0.34 2.77
C ASP A 50 -0.86 0.38 1.98
N GLU A 51 -0.89 0.13 0.68
CA GLU A 51 -2.08 0.37 -0.13
C GLU A 51 -3.15 -0.66 0.26
N ASN A 52 -3.52 -0.68 1.55
CA ASN A 52 -4.56 -1.49 2.13
C ASN A 52 -5.79 -1.38 1.25
N SER A 53 -6.47 -2.51 1.11
CA SER A 53 -7.68 -2.67 0.30
C SER A 53 -8.53 -1.40 0.31
N LEU A 54 -8.98 -0.96 -0.87
CA LEU A 54 -9.77 0.28 -1.00
C LEU A 54 -11.00 0.31 -0.06
N PHE A 55 -11.47 -0.85 0.37
CA PHE A 55 -12.57 -1.01 1.33
C PHE A 55 -12.13 -1.02 2.81
N GLU A 56 -10.85 -1.27 3.12
CA GLU A 56 -10.28 -1.21 4.47
C GLU A 56 -9.71 0.18 4.83
N SER A 57 -9.26 0.95 3.83
CA SER A 57 -8.73 2.31 4.07
C SER A 57 -9.82 3.35 4.33
N GLY A 58 -11.11 3.00 4.21
CA GLY A 58 -12.25 3.90 4.43
C GLY A 58 -12.34 5.09 3.44
N ASN A 59 -11.41 5.19 2.49
CA ASN A 59 -11.20 6.39 1.67
C ASN A 59 -11.67 6.25 0.21
N PHE A 60 -12.37 5.16 -0.14
CA PHE A 60 -12.82 4.88 -1.50
C PHE A 60 -13.89 5.86 -2.01
N LEU A 61 -14.78 6.29 -1.12
CA LEU A 61 -15.85 7.26 -1.39
C LEU A 61 -15.59 8.63 -0.74
N ASP A 62 -14.38 8.87 -0.24
CA ASP A 62 -13.99 10.19 0.26
C ASP A 62 -13.62 11.10 -0.92
N PHE A 63 -14.65 11.75 -1.47
CA PHE A 63 -14.53 12.73 -2.55
C PHE A 63 -14.08 14.11 -2.05
N SER A 64 -13.90 14.29 -0.74
CA SER A 64 -13.54 15.57 -0.10
C SER A 64 -12.07 15.95 -0.32
N LYS A 65 -11.25 14.99 -0.77
CA LYS A 65 -9.79 15.12 -0.86
C LYS A 65 -9.25 15.14 -2.29
N SER A 66 -10.09 15.36 -3.31
CA SER A 66 -9.67 15.41 -4.73
C SER A 66 -8.92 16.69 -5.11
N GLY A 67 -8.12 17.25 -4.21
CA GLY A 67 -7.12 18.25 -4.52
C GLY A 67 -5.75 17.61 -4.38
N VAL A 68 -4.98 17.60 -5.47
CA VAL A 68 -3.52 17.44 -5.43
C VAL A 68 -2.99 18.37 -4.34
N ALA A 69 -2.61 17.83 -3.18
CA ALA A 69 -2.08 18.64 -2.09
C ALA A 69 -0.55 18.73 -2.24
N GLU A 70 -0.13 19.54 -3.22
CA GLU A 70 0.92 20.51 -2.94
C GLU A 70 0.38 21.47 -1.86
N ASN A 71 1.15 21.63 -0.78
CA ASN A 71 1.10 22.67 0.25
C ASN A 71 -0.15 23.60 0.30
N ALA A 72 -0.94 23.50 1.37
CA ALA A 72 -1.53 24.68 2.01
C ALA A 72 -2.04 24.36 3.43
N ASP A 73 -1.57 25.16 4.37
CA ASP A 73 -2.09 25.40 5.71
C ASP A 73 -3.43 26.16 5.66
N VAL A 74 -4.08 26.28 6.83
CA VAL A 74 -5.23 27.11 7.23
C VAL A 74 -6.59 26.41 7.25
N GLY A 75 -7.09 26.21 8.46
CA GLY A 75 -8.38 25.58 8.76
C GLY A 75 -9.60 26.49 8.65
N SER A 76 -10.76 25.84 8.72
CA SER A 76 -11.95 26.31 9.43
C SER A 76 -12.87 25.10 9.62
N SER A 77 -13.22 24.86 10.87
CA SER A 77 -14.23 23.94 11.34
C SER A 77 -15.63 24.33 10.86
N GLU A 78 -16.42 23.39 10.34
CA GLU A 78 -17.77 23.10 10.86
C GLU A 78 -18.33 21.78 10.29
N ALA A 79 -19.08 21.09 11.16
CA ALA A 79 -19.43 19.69 11.16
C ALA A 79 -20.38 19.22 10.05
N SER A 80 -20.14 18.03 9.49
CA SER A 80 -20.75 16.77 9.95
C SER A 80 -20.76 15.71 8.84
N ALA A 81 -19.61 15.07 8.63
CA ALA A 81 -19.48 13.75 7.97
C ALA A 81 -18.16 13.07 8.39
N GLY A 82 -17.63 13.46 9.55
CA GLY A 82 -16.29 13.08 10.01
C GLY A 82 -16.35 11.98 11.05
N GLU A 83 -16.72 10.77 10.64
CA GLU A 83 -16.51 9.57 11.48
C GLU A 83 -16.32 8.30 10.64
N ALA A 84 -15.69 8.42 9.46
CA ALA A 84 -14.94 7.29 8.92
C ALA A 84 -13.59 7.27 9.66
N ALA A 85 -13.61 6.63 10.83
CA ALA A 85 -12.50 6.57 11.76
C ALA A 85 -11.22 6.03 11.12
N ALA A 86 -10.26 6.92 10.86
CA ALA A 86 -8.89 6.57 10.52
C ALA A 86 -8.16 5.73 11.61
N GLY A 87 -8.80 5.49 12.76
CA GLY A 87 -8.36 4.58 13.82
C GLY A 87 -9.36 3.47 14.20
N GLY A 88 -10.51 3.36 13.52
CA GLY A 88 -11.63 2.52 13.96
C GLY A 88 -11.41 1.03 13.72
N TYR A 89 -10.88 0.64 12.56
CA TYR A 89 -10.68 -0.78 12.22
C TYR A 89 -9.36 -1.35 12.76
N SER A 90 -8.36 -0.49 12.96
CA SER A 90 -7.02 -0.86 13.45
C SER A 90 -6.96 -1.04 14.98
N SER A 91 -7.94 -0.50 15.71
CA SER A 91 -8.07 -0.64 17.17
C SER A 91 -8.96 -1.81 17.62
N LEU A 92 -9.62 -2.49 16.69
CA LEU A 92 -10.48 -3.63 16.97
C LEU A 92 -9.66 -4.88 17.35
N SER A 93 -10.22 -5.69 18.24
CA SER A 93 -9.68 -7.01 18.52
C SER A 93 -9.76 -7.92 17.27
N PRO A 94 -8.90 -8.94 17.14
CA PRO A 94 -8.92 -9.86 16.01
C PRO A 94 -10.31 -10.48 15.75
N GLU A 95 -11.05 -10.80 16.81
CA GLU A 95 -12.40 -11.35 16.71
C GLU A 95 -13.42 -10.34 16.15
N GLU A 96 -13.34 -9.07 16.58
CA GLU A 96 -14.20 -8.00 16.06
C GLU A 96 -13.89 -7.68 14.60
N ARG A 97 -12.60 -7.68 14.22
CA ARG A 97 -12.17 -7.50 12.82
C ARG A 97 -12.74 -8.60 11.93
N GLU A 98 -12.69 -9.86 12.38
CA GLU A 98 -13.24 -10.97 11.62
C GLU A 98 -14.77 -10.87 11.47
N ARG A 99 -15.48 -10.43 12.51
CA ARG A 99 -16.93 -10.18 12.44
C ARG A 99 -17.26 -9.07 11.45
N VAL A 100 -16.57 -7.94 11.52
CA VAL A 100 -16.76 -6.81 10.59
C VAL A 100 -16.43 -7.23 9.16
N ARG A 101 -15.36 -8.00 8.94
CA ARG A 101 -15.00 -8.53 7.61
C ARG A 101 -16.12 -9.38 7.04
N LYS A 102 -16.67 -10.32 7.82
CA LYS A 102 -17.79 -11.18 7.38
C LYS A 102 -19.04 -10.35 7.07
N GLU A 103 -19.36 -9.36 7.89
CA GLU A 103 -20.50 -8.47 7.66
C GLU A 103 -20.35 -7.68 6.36
N VAL A 104 -19.18 -7.11 6.10
CA VAL A 104 -18.89 -6.38 4.87
C VAL A 104 -19.00 -7.30 3.66
N ILE A 105 -18.39 -8.49 3.71
CA ILE A 105 -18.48 -9.48 2.63
C ILE A 105 -19.93 -9.83 2.32
N GLN A 106 -20.77 -10.05 3.34
CA GLN A 106 -22.19 -10.32 3.13
C GLN A 106 -22.94 -9.15 2.48
N LYS A 107 -22.64 -7.91 2.88
CA LYS A 107 -23.26 -6.70 2.29
C LYS A 107 -22.86 -6.50 0.83
N VAL A 108 -21.60 -6.76 0.49
CA VAL A 108 -21.07 -6.55 -0.88
C VAL A 108 -21.18 -7.78 -1.77
N LYS A 109 -21.67 -8.91 -1.26
CA LYS A 109 -21.85 -10.15 -2.03
C LYS A 109 -22.60 -9.96 -3.37
N PRO A 110 -23.72 -9.21 -3.44
CA PRO A 110 -24.39 -8.97 -4.72
C PRO A 110 -23.51 -8.23 -5.74
N LEU A 111 -22.60 -7.38 -5.26
CA LEU A 111 -21.63 -6.68 -6.08
C LEU A 111 -20.50 -7.62 -6.52
N ALA A 112 -20.01 -8.48 -5.61
CA ALA A 112 -19.00 -9.49 -5.91
C ALA A 112 -19.48 -10.51 -6.95
N ASP A 113 -20.75 -10.94 -6.87
CA ASP A 113 -21.35 -11.85 -7.84
C ASP A 113 -21.48 -11.20 -9.23
N ARG A 114 -21.61 -9.88 -9.29
CA ARG A 114 -21.67 -9.11 -10.54
C ARG A 114 -20.28 -8.90 -11.17
N PHE A 115 -19.25 -8.90 -10.35
CA PHE A 115 -17.86 -8.60 -10.72
C PHE A 115 -16.92 -9.71 -10.21
N PRO A 116 -17.02 -10.93 -10.79
CA PRO A 116 -16.32 -12.10 -10.28
C PRO A 116 -14.80 -11.92 -10.33
N ASP A 117 -14.25 -11.23 -11.34
CA ASP A 117 -12.80 -11.11 -11.53
C ASP A 117 -12.16 -9.90 -10.82
N ASN A 118 -12.99 -9.04 -10.19
CA ASN A 118 -12.55 -7.77 -9.62
C ASN A 118 -11.91 -7.95 -8.24
N SER A 119 -10.58 -7.90 -8.17
CA SER A 119 -9.86 -8.21 -6.93
C SER A 119 -10.07 -7.20 -5.80
N MET A 120 -10.68 -6.06 -6.07
CA MET A 120 -10.91 -5.02 -5.07
C MET A 120 -12.13 -5.33 -4.21
N ILE A 121 -13.13 -6.05 -4.73
CA ILE A 121 -14.36 -6.31 -4.00
C ILE A 121 -14.11 -7.41 -2.95
N PRO A 122 -14.35 -7.16 -1.65
CA PRO A 122 -14.18 -8.14 -0.60
C PRO A 122 -15.03 -9.40 -0.86
N ARG A 123 -14.42 -10.57 -0.75
CA ARG A 123 -15.07 -11.87 -0.90
C ARG A 123 -14.48 -12.89 0.04
N GLU A 124 -15.22 -13.98 0.25
CA GLU A 124 -14.65 -15.17 0.89
C GLU A 124 -13.65 -15.80 -0.08
N LEU A 125 -12.40 -15.93 0.36
CA LEU A 125 -11.34 -16.59 -0.38
C LEU A 125 -11.09 -17.95 0.28
N SER A 126 -10.71 -18.93 -0.51
CA SER A 126 -10.16 -20.17 0.01
C SER A 126 -8.80 -19.91 0.69
N LYS A 127 -8.36 -20.81 1.57
CA LYS A 127 -7.04 -20.69 2.25
C LYS A 127 -5.90 -20.58 1.24
N GLU A 128 -5.98 -21.35 0.15
CA GLU A 128 -4.97 -21.33 -0.91
C GLU A 128 -4.92 -19.98 -1.64
N GLU A 129 -6.09 -19.39 -1.92
CA GLU A 129 -6.17 -18.06 -2.55
C GLU A 129 -5.70 -16.95 -1.61
N GLU A 130 -5.99 -17.05 -0.32
CA GLU A 130 -5.54 -16.07 0.67
C GLU A 130 -4.01 -16.13 0.85
N GLU A 131 -3.42 -17.33 0.88
CA GLU A 131 -1.95 -17.51 0.87
C GLU A 131 -1.32 -17.01 -0.44
N LYS A 132 -1.95 -17.25 -1.58
CA LYS A 132 -1.48 -16.71 -2.85
C LYS A 132 -1.53 -15.18 -2.84
N ARG A 133 -2.64 -14.58 -2.41
CA ARG A 133 -2.79 -13.13 -2.32
C ARG A 133 -1.73 -12.52 -1.41
N LYS A 134 -1.48 -13.13 -0.26
CA LYS A 134 -0.43 -12.68 0.66
C LYS A 134 0.96 -12.72 0.03
N ARG A 135 1.30 -13.81 -0.67
CA ARG A 135 2.58 -13.91 -1.40
C ARG A 135 2.70 -12.88 -2.52
N ASP A 136 1.62 -12.64 -3.25
CA ASP A 136 1.58 -11.64 -4.32
C ASP A 136 1.73 -10.21 -3.72
N GLU A 137 1.12 -9.94 -2.57
CA GLU A 137 1.27 -8.68 -1.81
C GLU A 137 2.71 -8.46 -1.33
N GLU A 138 3.32 -9.48 -0.71
CA GLU A 138 4.73 -9.47 -0.28
C GLU A 138 5.66 -9.21 -1.46
N ARG A 139 5.48 -9.95 -2.56
CA ARG A 139 6.24 -9.78 -3.81
C ARG A 139 6.10 -8.37 -4.39
N MET A 140 4.89 -7.81 -4.41
CA MET A 140 4.64 -6.44 -4.86
C MET A 140 5.36 -5.41 -3.99
N SER A 141 5.41 -5.63 -2.67
CA SER A 141 6.10 -4.77 -1.72
C SER A 141 7.61 -4.77 -1.94
N GLU A 142 8.20 -5.94 -2.14
CA GLU A 142 9.63 -6.09 -2.43
C GLU A 142 10.03 -5.37 -3.71
N ILE A 143 9.27 -5.56 -4.79
CA ILE A 143 9.53 -4.89 -6.08
C ILE A 143 9.42 -3.37 -5.92
N ARG A 144 8.40 -2.87 -5.23
CA ARG A 144 8.24 -1.43 -4.96
C ARG A 144 9.45 -0.87 -4.22
N THR A 145 9.88 -1.56 -3.17
CA THR A 145 11.04 -1.18 -2.37
C THR A 145 12.30 -1.12 -3.25
N ALA A 146 12.54 -2.13 -4.08
CA ALA A 146 13.66 -2.15 -5.01
C ALA A 146 13.62 -0.96 -5.99
N LEU A 147 12.47 -0.67 -6.60
CA LEU A 147 12.31 0.47 -7.53
C LEU A 147 12.61 1.82 -6.87
N LEU A 148 12.16 2.02 -5.63
CA LEU A 148 12.35 3.28 -4.91
C LEU A 148 13.79 3.46 -4.41
N GLU A 149 14.46 2.37 -4.08
CA GLU A 149 15.90 2.36 -3.76
C GLU A 149 16.77 2.50 -5.02
N GLY A 150 16.16 2.52 -6.21
CA GLY A 150 16.85 2.55 -7.49
C GLY A 150 17.66 1.28 -7.75
N ARG A 151 17.25 0.15 -7.16
CA ARG A 151 17.79 -1.17 -7.46
C ARG A 151 17.20 -1.69 -8.77
N GLU A 152 18.00 -2.45 -9.50
CA GLU A 152 17.55 -3.12 -10.71
C GLU A 152 16.56 -4.23 -10.34
N VAL A 153 15.44 -4.31 -11.07
CA VAL A 153 14.40 -5.31 -10.91
C VAL A 153 14.42 -6.19 -12.14
N GLU A 154 14.49 -7.51 -11.94
CA GLU A 154 14.54 -8.45 -13.05
C GLU A 154 13.29 -8.32 -13.94
N LYS A 155 13.46 -8.55 -15.26
CA LYS A 155 12.35 -8.48 -16.23
C LYS A 155 11.08 -9.26 -15.83
N PRO A 156 11.13 -10.52 -15.34
CA PRO A 156 9.93 -11.23 -14.90
C PRO A 156 9.22 -10.53 -13.72
N GLU A 157 9.97 -9.98 -12.77
CA GLU A 157 9.44 -9.26 -11.61
C GLU A 157 8.80 -7.93 -12.03
N MET A 158 9.47 -7.17 -12.91
CA MET A 158 8.91 -5.95 -13.47
C MET A 158 7.62 -6.22 -14.25
N LYS A 159 7.57 -7.33 -15.00
CA LYS A 159 6.36 -7.73 -15.74
C LYS A 159 5.21 -8.04 -14.81
N PHE A 160 5.45 -8.82 -13.74
CA PHE A 160 4.47 -9.10 -12.70
C PHE A 160 3.95 -7.82 -12.04
N TYR A 161 4.85 -6.88 -11.72
CA TYR A 161 4.48 -5.59 -11.12
C TYR A 161 3.57 -4.76 -12.03
N LEU A 162 3.94 -4.62 -13.30
CA LEU A 162 3.13 -3.89 -14.28
C LEU A 162 1.78 -4.58 -14.52
N ASP A 163 1.74 -5.90 -14.63
CA ASP A 163 0.49 -6.65 -14.80
C ASP A 163 -0.44 -6.50 -13.60
N SER A 164 0.10 -6.51 -12.39
CA SER A 164 -0.67 -6.29 -11.17
C SER A 164 -1.23 -4.86 -11.11
N LYS A 165 -0.45 -3.85 -11.51
CA LYS A 165 -0.91 -2.45 -11.58
C LYS A 165 -1.98 -2.27 -12.67
N ILE A 166 -1.82 -2.87 -13.85
CA ILE A 166 -2.82 -2.84 -14.92
C ILE A 166 -4.12 -3.52 -14.47
N LYS A 167 -4.04 -4.71 -13.84
CA LYS A 167 -5.22 -5.40 -13.30
C LYS A 167 -5.96 -4.51 -12.31
N ARG A 168 -5.23 -3.89 -11.39
CA ARG A 168 -5.83 -2.97 -10.42
C ARG A 168 -6.51 -1.78 -11.09
N SER A 169 -5.92 -1.19 -12.12
CA SER A 169 -6.57 -0.11 -12.89
C SER A 169 -7.85 -0.57 -13.58
N ASN A 170 -7.87 -1.77 -14.18
CA ASN A 170 -9.08 -2.35 -14.77
C ASN A 170 -10.18 -2.58 -13.73
N ASP A 171 -9.81 -3.15 -12.58
CA ASP A 171 -10.76 -3.39 -11.49
C ASP A 171 -11.36 -2.08 -10.95
N MET A 172 -10.57 -1.00 -10.86
CA MET A 172 -11.05 0.33 -10.46
C MET A 172 -12.01 0.93 -11.49
N GLU A 173 -11.65 0.85 -12.77
CA GLU A 173 -12.49 1.36 -13.88
C GLU A 173 -13.85 0.68 -13.89
N GLU A 174 -13.88 -0.65 -13.75
CA GLU A 174 -15.13 -1.43 -13.75
C GLU A 174 -16.10 -0.98 -12.64
N ILE A 175 -15.58 -0.73 -11.42
CA ILE A 175 -16.41 -0.25 -10.30
C ILE A 175 -16.91 1.17 -10.59
N LEU A 176 -16.06 2.05 -11.13
CA LEU A 176 -16.43 3.43 -11.40
C LEU A 176 -17.45 3.53 -12.56
N GLU A 177 -17.27 2.75 -13.62
CA GLU A 177 -18.24 2.66 -14.73
C GLU A 177 -19.60 2.18 -14.23
N TYR A 178 -19.60 1.15 -13.39
CA TYR A 178 -20.83 0.66 -12.78
C TYR A 178 -21.50 1.73 -11.90
N SER A 179 -20.72 2.44 -11.09
CA SER A 179 -21.24 3.52 -10.26
C SER A 179 -21.86 4.64 -11.12
N LEU A 180 -21.17 5.04 -12.19
CA LEU A 180 -21.63 6.08 -13.10
C LEU A 180 -22.95 5.68 -13.77
N LYS A 181 -23.04 4.43 -14.24
CA LYS A 181 -24.26 3.89 -14.82
C LYS A 181 -25.39 3.83 -13.80
N PHE A 182 -25.11 3.31 -12.60
CA PHE A 182 -26.07 3.24 -11.51
C PHE A 182 -26.64 4.63 -11.16
N PHE A 183 -25.78 5.65 -11.04
CA PHE A 183 -26.22 7.01 -10.74
C PHE A 183 -27.10 7.59 -11.85
N LYS A 184 -26.71 7.44 -13.11
CA LYS A 184 -27.49 7.89 -14.28
C LYS A 184 -28.85 7.19 -14.37
N ASP A 185 -28.89 5.88 -14.13
CA ASP A 185 -30.11 5.07 -14.24
C ASP A 185 -31.07 5.27 -13.05
N SER A 186 -30.54 5.66 -11.87
CA SER A 186 -31.32 5.73 -10.63
C SER A 186 -32.34 6.88 -10.55
N GLN A 187 -32.39 7.79 -11.54
CA GLN A 187 -33.25 9.00 -11.59
C GLN A 187 -33.26 9.88 -10.33
N LYS A 188 -32.38 9.60 -9.36
CA LYS A 188 -32.18 10.44 -8.18
C LYS A 188 -31.35 11.64 -8.61
N ASN A 189 -31.73 12.83 -8.15
CA ASN A 189 -30.96 14.06 -8.35
C ASN A 189 -29.64 13.97 -7.57
N PHE A 190 -28.67 13.24 -8.13
CA PHE A 190 -27.30 13.33 -7.69
C PHE A 190 -26.71 14.65 -8.21
N PRO A 191 -25.92 15.36 -7.41
CA PRO A 191 -25.34 16.62 -7.86
C PRO A 191 -24.39 16.35 -9.04
N ASP A 192 -24.51 17.15 -10.10
CA ASP A 192 -23.68 17.03 -11.32
C ASP A 192 -22.18 17.05 -11.00
N SER A 193 -21.79 17.72 -9.91
CA SER A 193 -20.41 17.72 -9.41
C SER A 193 -19.90 16.31 -9.07
N SER A 194 -20.71 15.44 -8.47
CA SER A 194 -20.30 14.06 -8.15
C SER A 194 -20.11 13.21 -9.40
N LEU A 195 -20.94 13.41 -10.42
CA LEU A 195 -20.80 12.70 -11.71
C LEU A 195 -19.54 13.15 -12.45
N ASN A 196 -19.24 14.44 -12.44
CA ASN A 196 -18.03 14.99 -13.04
C ASN A 196 -16.77 14.44 -12.37
N VAL A 197 -16.74 14.38 -11.03
CA VAL A 197 -15.60 13.81 -10.28
C VAL A 197 -15.36 12.34 -10.64
N ILE A 198 -16.42 11.54 -10.76
CA ILE A 198 -16.31 10.12 -11.17
C ILE A 198 -15.73 10.04 -12.60
N GLN A 199 -16.21 10.89 -13.51
CA GLN A 199 -15.77 10.90 -14.90
C GLN A 199 -14.31 11.35 -15.05
N GLU A 200 -13.88 12.40 -14.35
CA GLU A 200 -12.49 12.85 -14.33
C GLU A 200 -11.55 11.75 -13.83
N ARG A 201 -11.96 11.06 -12.76
CA ARG A 201 -11.17 9.97 -12.19
C ARG A 201 -11.07 8.77 -13.13
N LEU A 202 -12.15 8.46 -13.82
CA LEU A 202 -12.18 7.41 -14.83
C LEU A 202 -11.20 7.73 -15.98
N GLN A 203 -11.19 8.97 -16.48
CA GLN A 203 -10.22 9.41 -17.49
C GLN A 203 -8.77 9.30 -16.99
N ALA A 204 -8.51 9.71 -15.75
CA ALA A 204 -7.18 9.60 -15.15
C ALA A 204 -6.70 8.14 -15.05
N ILE A 205 -7.58 7.23 -14.65
CA ILE A 205 -7.28 5.79 -14.56
C ILE A 205 -7.00 5.20 -15.95
N GLN A 206 -7.81 5.54 -16.94
CA GLN A 206 -7.62 5.09 -18.32
C GLN A 206 -6.27 5.54 -18.88
N LYS A 207 -5.93 6.82 -18.71
CA LYS A 207 -4.64 7.37 -19.14
C LYS A 207 -3.47 6.69 -18.44
N GLY A 208 -3.51 6.57 -17.10
CA GLY A 208 -2.47 5.89 -16.34
C GLY A 208 -2.30 4.43 -16.75
N ARG A 209 -3.40 3.72 -17.06
CA ARG A 209 -3.34 2.35 -17.59
C ARG A 209 -2.65 2.30 -18.95
N GLU A 210 -2.94 3.23 -19.86
CA GLU A 210 -2.29 3.28 -21.17
C GLU A 210 -0.78 3.43 -21.04
N GLU A 211 -0.32 4.28 -20.11
CA GLU A 211 1.10 4.46 -19.78
C GLU A 211 1.73 3.15 -19.27
N LEU A 212 1.04 2.42 -18.36
CA LEU A 212 1.50 1.12 -17.87
C LEU A 212 1.56 0.06 -18.97
N VAL A 213 0.57 0.01 -19.86
CA VAL A 213 0.54 -0.90 -21.01
C VAL A 213 1.69 -0.58 -21.98
N GLN A 214 1.99 0.70 -22.20
CA GLN A 214 3.14 1.10 -23.01
C GLN A 214 4.46 0.70 -22.34
N ALA A 215 4.61 0.92 -21.03
CA ALA A 215 5.79 0.50 -20.27
C ALA A 215 6.02 -1.02 -20.33
N LYS A 216 4.93 -1.81 -20.24
CA LYS A 216 5.00 -3.26 -20.42
C LYS A 216 5.44 -3.63 -21.84
N LYS A 217 4.88 -2.98 -22.86
CA LYS A 217 5.29 -3.21 -24.26
C LYS A 217 6.76 -2.86 -24.52
N SER A 218 7.30 -1.84 -23.87
CA SER A 218 8.73 -1.54 -23.96
C SER A 218 9.61 -2.58 -23.29
N LEU A 219 9.13 -3.23 -22.22
CA LEU A 219 9.87 -4.30 -21.53
C LEU A 219 10.03 -5.57 -22.38
N ASP A 220 9.02 -5.87 -23.22
CA ASP A 220 9.00 -7.05 -24.09
C ASP A 220 9.80 -6.84 -25.41
N LYS A 221 10.31 -5.63 -25.69
CA LYS A 221 11.18 -5.40 -26.86
C LYS A 221 12.61 -5.91 -26.57
N PRO A 222 13.23 -6.67 -27.49
CA PRO A 222 14.65 -6.97 -27.39
C PRO A 222 15.45 -5.66 -27.51
N GLU A 223 16.47 -5.50 -26.66
CA GLU A 223 17.51 -4.47 -26.83
C GLU A 223 18.33 -4.71 -28.11
#